data_AF-A0A7J3SK81-F1
#
_entry.id   AF-A0A7J3SK81-F1
#
_cell.length_a   1.000
_cell.length_b   1.000
_cell.length_c   1.000
_cell.angle_alpha   90.00
_cell.angle_beta   90.00
_cell.angle_gamma   90.00
#
_symmetry.space_group_name_H-M   'P 1'
#
loop_
_entity.id
_entity.type
_entity.pdbx_description
1 polymer ?
#
loop_
_entity_poly.entity_id
_entity_poly.type
_entity_poly.pdbx_seq_one_letter_code
_entity_poly.pdbx_strand_id
1 'polypeptide(L)'
;MEKGREKGKKKRGIVGIEAAIVLIAFVIVAAALAFVALNMGLFTTQKSKEVIGKGLGEASTALEVDGSALGISNSTHIVEVSVPIKTSAGVSAVDLSPSRTSIGVIVGGTSFENIYNNILYYNGTDQYLYYANGTKFSASALSDLSTNTIANAIWSTAPSSPQAYVVILKNVNYDSVLEFSEKAIVLINLGTANALPPYGKLSVEIRPPEGAPLTLERTMPPNLPTGAVSLG
;
A
#
# COMPACT_ATOMS: atom_id res chain seq x y z
N MET A 1 -4.33 98.74 -36.78
CA MET A 1 -2.99 98.19 -36.48
C MET A 1 -2.99 97.66 -35.07
N GLU A 2 -2.73 96.36 -35.03
CA GLU A 2 -2.56 95.44 -33.91
C GLU A 2 -1.55 95.90 -32.85
N LYS A 3 -1.79 95.50 -31.59
CA LYS A 3 -0.76 94.90 -30.74
C LYS A 3 -1.39 94.15 -29.56
N GLY A 4 -1.35 92.83 -29.67
CA GLY A 4 -1.84 91.87 -28.68
C GLY A 4 -1.08 91.94 -27.36
N ARG A 5 -1.81 91.72 -26.27
CA ARG A 5 -1.28 91.63 -24.91
C ARG A 5 -0.90 90.18 -24.62
N GLU A 6 0.38 89.86 -24.69
CA GLU A 6 0.93 88.56 -24.33
C GLU A 6 0.73 88.29 -22.83
N LYS A 7 -0.04 87.24 -22.49
CA LYS A 7 -0.12 86.71 -21.12
C LYS A 7 1.11 85.84 -20.87
N GLY A 8 1.97 86.26 -19.95
CA GLY A 8 3.15 85.49 -19.54
C GLY A 8 2.78 84.07 -19.11
N LYS A 9 3.31 83.07 -19.82
CA LYS A 9 3.17 81.65 -19.48
C LYS A 9 3.94 81.37 -18.18
N LYS A 10 3.22 81.10 -17.08
CA LYS A 10 3.82 80.56 -15.85
C LYS A 10 4.41 79.18 -16.17
N LYS A 11 5.73 79.03 -16.11
CA LYS A 11 6.38 77.72 -16.19
C LYS A 11 5.98 76.92 -14.94
N ARG A 12 5.40 75.74 -15.14
CA ARG A 12 5.07 74.81 -14.05
C ARG A 12 6.38 74.31 -13.42
N GLY A 13 6.54 74.49 -12.12
CA GLY A 13 7.58 73.80 -11.36
C GLY A 13 7.29 72.30 -11.41
N ILE A 14 8.32 71.49 -11.67
CA ILE A 14 8.19 70.04 -11.59
C ILE A 14 8.00 69.69 -10.11
N VAL A 15 6.93 68.96 -9.81
CA VAL A 15 6.57 68.54 -8.45
C VAL A 15 7.22 67.18 -8.20
N GLY A 16 8.49 67.22 -7.78
CA GLY A 16 9.34 66.03 -7.65
C GLY A 16 9.04 65.20 -6.41
N ILE A 17 8.50 65.82 -5.35
CA ILE A 17 8.22 65.11 -4.10
C ILE A 17 6.96 64.24 -4.26
N GLU A 18 5.98 64.71 -5.02
CA GLU A 18 4.74 64.01 -5.33
C GLU A 18 5.03 62.78 -6.18
N ALA A 19 5.92 62.90 -7.18
CA ALA A 19 6.39 61.76 -7.96
C ALA A 19 7.14 60.74 -7.11
N ALA A 20 7.94 61.19 -6.13
CA ALA A 20 8.69 60.29 -5.24
C ALA A 20 7.77 59.50 -4.29
N ILE A 21 6.74 60.13 -3.73
CA ILE A 21 5.76 59.45 -2.86
C ILE A 21 4.97 58.40 -3.65
N VAL A 22 4.55 58.72 -4.88
CA VAL A 22 3.87 57.76 -5.77
C VAL A 22 4.79 56.59 -6.12
N LEU A 23 6.08 56.85 -6.37
CA LEU A 23 7.07 55.81 -6.65
C LEU A 23 7.24 54.85 -5.46
N ILE A 24 7.34 55.37 -4.23
CA ILE A 24 7.45 54.52 -3.02
C ILE A 24 6.18 53.66 -2.86
N ALA A 25 5.00 54.26 -3.00
CA ALA A 25 3.73 53.53 -2.89
C ALA A 25 3.63 52.42 -3.94
N PHE A 26 4.01 52.69 -5.18
CA PHE A 26 4.00 51.70 -6.26
C PHE A 26 4.99 50.56 -5.99
N VAL A 27 6.20 50.86 -5.52
CA VAL A 27 7.20 49.86 -5.16
C VAL A 27 6.71 48.97 -4.00
N ILE A 28 6.05 49.54 -2.99
CA ILE A 28 5.50 48.76 -1.87
C ILE A 28 4.39 47.83 -2.35
N VAL A 29 3.46 48.32 -3.19
CA VAL A 29 2.39 47.48 -3.76
C VAL A 29 2.99 46.37 -4.63
N ALA A 30 3.98 46.70 -5.46
CA ALA A 30 4.67 45.72 -6.29
C ALA A 30 5.40 44.66 -5.44
N ALA A 31 6.08 45.06 -4.36
CA ALA A 31 6.76 44.15 -3.44
C ALA A 31 5.78 43.23 -2.70
N ALA A 32 4.65 43.76 -2.24
CA ALA A 32 3.60 42.97 -1.59
C ALA A 32 2.97 41.95 -2.55
N LEU A 33 2.66 42.37 -3.80
CA LEU A 33 2.17 41.47 -4.84
C LEU A 33 3.19 40.40 -5.20
N ALA A 34 4.47 40.77 -5.32
CA ALA A 34 5.55 39.82 -5.60
C ALA A 34 5.71 38.78 -4.48
N PHE A 35 5.65 39.21 -3.21
CA PHE A 35 5.70 38.29 -2.07
C PHE A 35 4.53 37.30 -2.07
N VAL A 36 3.31 37.77 -2.33
CA VAL A 36 2.13 36.90 -2.44
C VAL A 36 2.27 35.94 -3.61
N ALA A 37 2.67 36.42 -4.78
CA ALA A 37 2.86 35.60 -5.98
C ALA A 37 3.93 34.52 -5.77
N LEU A 38 5.04 34.85 -5.09
CA LEU A 38 6.10 33.89 -4.78
C LEU A 38 5.62 32.83 -3.78
N ASN A 39 4.94 33.22 -2.70
CA ASN A 39 4.49 32.25 -1.70
C ASN A 39 3.39 31.33 -2.25
N MET A 40 2.47 31.88 -3.05
CA MET A 40 1.50 31.07 -3.77
C MET A 40 2.19 30.18 -4.81
N GLY A 41 3.21 30.67 -5.52
CA GLY A 41 4.02 29.88 -6.46
C GLY A 41 4.82 28.76 -5.80
N LEU A 42 5.37 28.99 -4.62
CA LEU A 42 6.08 27.97 -3.84
C LEU A 42 5.10 26.92 -3.30
N PHE A 43 3.93 27.34 -2.82
CA PHE A 43 2.90 26.42 -2.38
C PHE A 43 2.37 25.54 -3.53
N THR A 44 2.09 26.12 -4.70
CA THR A 44 1.62 25.36 -5.86
C THR A 44 2.67 24.36 -6.33
N THR A 45 3.95 24.76 -6.40
CA THR A 45 5.03 23.84 -6.79
C THR A 45 5.25 22.71 -5.77
N GLN A 46 5.16 22.99 -4.46
CA GLN A 46 5.20 21.95 -3.44
C GLN A 46 4.02 20.99 -3.55
N LYS A 47 2.80 21.51 -3.75
CA LYS A 47 1.62 20.68 -3.93
C LYS A 47 1.72 19.84 -5.20
N SER A 48 2.21 20.39 -6.30
CA SER A 48 2.47 19.63 -7.53
C SER A 48 3.46 18.50 -7.29
N LYS A 49 4.56 18.74 -6.56
CA LYS A 49 5.52 17.68 -6.22
C LYS A 49 4.88 16.57 -5.37
N GLU A 50 4.07 16.93 -4.38
CA GLU A 50 3.36 15.95 -3.54
C GLU A 50 2.39 15.11 -4.37
N VAL A 51 1.59 15.74 -5.24
CA VAL A 51 0.61 15.04 -6.09
C VAL A 51 1.31 14.16 -7.12
N ILE A 52 2.44 14.59 -7.69
CA ILE A 52 3.25 13.74 -8.57
C ILE A 52 3.77 12.52 -7.82
N GLY A 53 4.30 12.69 -6.60
CA GLY A 53 4.79 11.59 -5.78
C GLY A 53 3.68 10.59 -5.41
N LYS A 54 2.54 11.09 -4.93
CA LYS A 54 1.37 10.26 -4.61
C LYS A 54 0.80 9.58 -5.85
N GLY A 55 0.69 10.30 -6.97
CA GLY A 55 0.21 9.73 -8.23
C GLY A 55 1.11 8.60 -8.73
N LEU A 56 2.43 8.74 -8.58
CA LEU A 56 3.36 7.66 -8.89
C LEU A 56 3.22 6.48 -7.91
N GLY A 57 3.08 6.76 -6.61
CA GLY A 57 2.86 5.73 -5.59
C GLY A 57 1.60 4.91 -5.85
N GLU A 58 0.47 5.57 -6.12
CA GLU A 58 -0.82 4.91 -6.37
C GLU A 58 -0.88 4.16 -7.70
N ALA A 59 -0.20 4.67 -8.74
CA ALA A 59 -0.14 3.99 -10.03
C ALA A 59 0.81 2.78 -10.04
N SER A 60 1.77 2.75 -9.11
CA SER A 60 2.73 1.66 -9.01
C SER A 60 2.14 0.48 -8.23
N THR A 61 2.56 -0.74 -8.54
CA THR A 61 2.21 -1.91 -7.74
C THR A 61 2.98 -1.87 -6.42
N ALA A 62 2.30 -2.05 -5.29
CA ALA A 62 2.97 -2.11 -4.00
C ALA A 62 3.54 -3.52 -3.72
N LEU A 63 2.82 -4.56 -4.16
CA LEU A 63 3.15 -5.96 -3.88
C LEU A 63 3.25 -6.76 -5.18
N GLU A 64 4.13 -7.76 -5.17
CA GLU A 64 4.27 -8.75 -6.22
C GLU A 64 4.29 -10.16 -5.64
N VAL A 65 3.83 -11.14 -6.41
CA VAL A 65 3.89 -12.56 -6.04
C VAL A 65 5.32 -13.06 -6.22
N ASP A 66 5.89 -13.67 -5.18
CA ASP A 66 7.26 -14.18 -5.17
C ASP A 66 7.30 -15.71 -5.23
N GLY A 67 7.15 -16.26 -6.43
CA GLY A 67 7.15 -17.70 -6.67
C GLY A 67 5.75 -18.23 -6.97
N SER A 68 5.52 -19.51 -6.64
CA SER A 68 4.26 -20.18 -6.96
C SER A 68 3.29 -20.14 -5.76
N ALA A 69 2.02 -19.88 -6.04
CA ALA A 69 0.98 -20.07 -5.04
C ALA A 69 0.81 -21.57 -4.78
N LEU A 70 0.68 -21.97 -3.51
CA LEU A 70 0.51 -23.37 -3.12
C LEU A 70 -0.85 -23.56 -2.46
N GLY A 71 -1.51 -24.68 -2.73
CA GLY A 71 -2.71 -25.12 -2.02
C GLY A 71 -2.41 -26.37 -1.20
N ILE A 72 -2.94 -26.49 0.02
CA ILE A 72 -2.90 -27.74 0.78
C ILE A 72 -4.15 -28.54 0.45
N SER A 73 -3.94 -29.74 -0.09
CA SER A 73 -5.01 -30.66 -0.44
C SER A 73 -5.10 -31.85 0.51
N ASN A 74 -6.34 -32.26 0.79
CA ASN A 74 -6.69 -33.48 1.51
C ASN A 74 -7.08 -34.63 0.55
N SER A 75 -6.44 -34.71 -0.63
CA SER A 75 -6.73 -35.65 -1.72
C SER A 75 -8.02 -35.41 -2.52
N THR A 76 -8.97 -34.64 -1.99
CA THR A 76 -10.28 -34.44 -2.62
C THR A 76 -10.59 -32.98 -2.88
N HIS A 77 -10.14 -32.10 -1.99
CA HIS A 77 -10.38 -30.67 -2.06
C HIS A 77 -9.14 -29.91 -1.56
N ILE A 78 -9.10 -28.61 -1.85
CA ILE A 78 -8.13 -27.66 -1.30
C ILE A 78 -8.87 -26.73 -0.33
N VAL A 79 -8.35 -26.63 0.90
CA VAL A 79 -8.94 -25.79 1.96
C VAL A 79 -8.05 -24.60 2.26
N GLU A 80 -6.74 -24.75 2.12
CA GLU A 80 -5.77 -23.72 2.48
C GLU A 80 -4.92 -23.36 1.27
N VAL A 81 -4.61 -22.08 1.14
CA VAL A 81 -3.83 -21.52 0.05
C VAL A 81 -2.79 -20.58 0.63
N SER A 82 -1.55 -20.70 0.19
CA SER A 82 -0.46 -19.78 0.49
C SER A 82 -0.02 -19.05 -0.76
N VAL A 83 0.01 -17.73 -0.68
CA VAL A 83 0.55 -16.85 -1.72
C VAL A 83 1.80 -16.15 -1.16
N PRO A 84 3.01 -16.52 -1.63
CA PRO A 84 4.21 -15.79 -1.25
C PRO A 84 4.21 -14.41 -1.92
N ILE A 85 4.49 -13.37 -1.16
CA ILE A 85 4.53 -11.98 -1.61
C ILE A 85 5.81 -11.28 -1.18
N LYS A 86 6.21 -10.29 -1.97
CA LYS A 86 7.30 -9.34 -1.66
C LYS A 86 6.87 -7.93 -2.07
N THR A 87 7.62 -6.93 -1.61
CA THR A 87 7.49 -5.57 -2.13
C THR A 87 7.89 -5.52 -3.60
N SER A 88 7.13 -4.78 -4.40
CA SER A 88 7.47 -4.51 -5.80
C SER A 88 8.80 -3.76 -5.94
N ALA A 89 9.44 -3.88 -7.10
CA ALA A 89 10.68 -3.17 -7.37
C ALA A 89 10.44 -1.65 -7.40
N GLY A 90 11.12 -0.92 -6.50
CA GLY A 90 11.01 0.54 -6.40
C GLY A 90 10.10 1.05 -5.28
N VAL A 91 9.40 0.15 -4.58
CA VAL A 91 8.68 0.48 -3.35
C VAL A 91 9.57 0.11 -2.16
N SER A 92 9.82 1.08 -1.28
CA SER A 92 10.72 0.86 -0.14
C SER A 92 10.10 -0.02 0.94
N ALA A 93 8.80 0.16 1.19
CA ALA A 93 8.09 -0.54 2.26
C ALA A 93 6.58 -0.49 2.05
N VAL A 94 5.85 -1.50 2.54
CA VAL A 94 4.38 -1.59 2.49
C VAL A 94 3.83 -1.95 3.86
N ASP A 95 2.88 -1.14 4.37
CA ASP A 95 2.23 -1.42 5.65
C ASP A 95 1.11 -2.47 5.49
N LEU A 96 1.35 -3.66 6.04
CA LEU A 96 0.43 -4.79 6.02
C LEU A 96 -0.39 -4.92 7.31
N SER A 97 -0.53 -3.84 8.09
CA SER A 97 -1.43 -3.83 9.25
C SER A 97 -2.86 -4.24 8.87
N PRO A 98 -3.55 -5.08 9.67
CA PRO A 98 -4.97 -5.42 9.44
C PRO A 98 -5.94 -4.23 9.41
N SER A 99 -5.52 -3.08 9.94
CA SER A 99 -6.30 -1.83 9.91
C SER A 99 -6.15 -1.03 8.61
N ARG A 100 -5.17 -1.36 7.78
CA ARG A 100 -4.78 -0.59 6.58
C ARG A 100 -4.80 -1.40 5.30
N THR A 101 -4.39 -2.66 5.37
CA THR A 101 -4.47 -3.60 4.26
C THR A 101 -5.73 -4.45 4.41
N SER A 102 -6.38 -4.75 3.29
CA SER A 102 -7.51 -5.70 3.24
C SER A 102 -7.21 -6.84 2.29
N ILE A 103 -7.69 -8.03 2.62
CA ILE A 103 -7.55 -9.23 1.78
C ILE A 103 -8.95 -9.75 1.48
N GLY A 104 -9.31 -9.79 0.20
CA GLY A 104 -10.55 -10.37 -0.31
C GLY A 104 -10.29 -11.71 -0.98
N VAL A 105 -11.30 -12.59 -0.95
CA VAL A 105 -11.25 -13.86 -1.68
C VAL A 105 -12.59 -14.14 -2.36
N ILE A 106 -12.51 -14.64 -3.59
CA ILE A 106 -13.66 -15.14 -4.35
C ILE A 106 -13.46 -16.63 -4.58
N VAL A 107 -14.42 -17.42 -4.12
CA VAL A 107 -14.38 -18.89 -4.16
C VAL A 107 -15.65 -19.38 -4.83
N GLY A 108 -15.52 -20.06 -5.98
CA GLY A 108 -16.69 -20.67 -6.64
C GLY A 108 -17.84 -19.69 -6.97
N GLY A 109 -17.56 -18.39 -7.06
CA GLY A 109 -18.54 -17.34 -7.35
C GLY A 109 -19.08 -16.59 -6.12
N THR A 110 -18.75 -16.99 -4.88
CA THR A 110 -19.04 -16.20 -3.68
C THR A 110 -17.85 -15.32 -3.33
N SER A 111 -18.10 -14.04 -3.02
CA SER A 111 -17.07 -13.10 -2.58
C SER A 111 -17.11 -12.94 -1.06
N PHE A 112 -15.92 -12.95 -0.45
CA PHE A 112 -15.70 -12.63 0.94
C PHE A 112 -14.75 -11.45 1.02
N GLU A 113 -15.26 -10.31 1.47
CA GLU A 113 -14.47 -9.10 1.65
C GLU A 113 -13.77 -9.12 3.02
N ASN A 114 -12.54 -8.61 3.04
CA ASN A 114 -11.71 -8.43 4.23
C ASN A 114 -11.68 -9.62 5.19
N ILE A 115 -11.16 -10.75 4.70
CA ILE A 115 -10.92 -11.96 5.51
C ILE A 115 -9.65 -11.86 6.36
N TYR A 116 -8.96 -10.71 6.31
CA TYR A 116 -7.67 -10.52 6.96
C TYR A 116 -7.81 -10.37 8.47
N ASN A 117 -7.23 -11.31 9.23
CA ASN A 117 -7.35 -11.35 10.67
C ASN A 117 -6.13 -10.72 11.36
N ASN A 118 -4.94 -11.24 11.10
CA ASN A 118 -3.73 -10.74 11.76
C ASN A 118 -2.44 -10.99 10.96
N ILE A 119 -1.39 -10.28 11.36
CA ILE A 119 -0.02 -10.48 10.91
C ILE A 119 0.80 -11.21 11.97
N LEU A 120 1.61 -12.15 11.53
CA LEU A 120 2.48 -12.97 12.37
C LEU A 120 3.92 -12.93 11.84
N TYR A 121 4.86 -13.22 12.74
CA TYR A 121 6.30 -13.18 12.47
C TYR A 121 6.90 -14.51 12.83
N TYR A 122 7.67 -15.07 11.91
CA TYR A 122 8.50 -16.21 12.21
C TYR A 122 9.84 -15.76 12.79
N ASN A 123 10.15 -16.22 14.01
CA ASN A 123 11.48 -16.06 14.59
C ASN A 123 12.32 -17.30 14.30
N GLY A 124 13.38 -17.16 13.50
CA GLY A 124 14.26 -18.27 13.12
C GLY A 124 15.13 -18.85 14.25
N THR A 125 15.28 -18.13 15.37
CA THR A 125 16.08 -18.61 16.51
C THR A 125 15.31 -19.63 17.35
N ASP A 126 14.07 -19.30 17.71
CA ASP A 126 13.23 -20.17 18.55
C ASP A 126 12.23 -20.99 17.72
N GLN A 127 12.09 -20.71 16.42
CA GLN A 127 11.19 -21.37 15.47
C GLN A 127 9.70 -21.23 15.80
N TYR A 128 9.27 -20.12 16.40
CA TYR A 128 7.86 -19.86 16.71
C TYR A 128 7.30 -18.68 15.91
N LEU A 129 5.97 -18.64 15.82
CA LEU A 129 5.22 -17.48 15.35
C LEU A 129 4.95 -16.52 16.50
N TYR A 130 5.06 -15.23 16.23
CA TYR A 130 4.81 -14.14 17.16
C TYR A 130 3.80 -13.15 16.57
N TYR A 131 3.08 -12.44 17.43
CA TYR A 131 2.34 -11.24 17.05
C TYR A 131 3.29 -10.03 16.93
N ALA A 132 2.81 -8.95 16.33
CA ALA A 132 3.56 -7.69 16.21
C ALA A 132 3.93 -7.06 17.57
N ASN A 133 3.21 -7.42 18.64
CA ASN A 133 3.51 -6.97 19.99
C ASN A 133 4.58 -7.81 20.71
N GLY A 134 5.22 -8.76 20.01
CA GLY A 134 6.25 -9.64 20.57
C GLY A 134 5.72 -10.80 21.42
N THR A 135 4.40 -10.98 21.54
CA THR A 135 3.81 -12.13 22.24
C THR A 135 3.85 -13.36 21.33
N LYS A 136 4.18 -14.51 21.91
CA LYS A 136 4.19 -15.80 21.21
C LYS A 136 2.79 -16.20 20.78
N PHE A 137 2.61 -16.52 19.50
CA PHE A 137 1.35 -16.99 18.92
C PHE A 137 1.26 -18.52 18.95
N SER A 138 2.24 -19.20 18.36
CA SER A 138 2.18 -20.66 18.15
C SER A 138 2.48 -21.43 19.43
N ALA A 139 1.66 -22.43 19.74
CA ALA A 139 1.82 -23.28 20.92
C ALA A 139 3.06 -24.19 20.86
N SER A 140 3.46 -24.59 19.65
CA SER A 140 4.59 -25.49 19.38
C SER A 140 5.57 -24.85 18.40
N ALA A 141 6.85 -25.24 18.49
CA ALA A 141 7.86 -24.80 17.54
C ALA A 141 7.53 -25.39 16.16
N LEU A 142 7.73 -24.60 15.12
CA LEU A 142 7.54 -25.03 13.75
C LEU A 142 8.73 -25.91 13.35
N SER A 143 8.43 -27.14 12.93
CA SER A 143 9.45 -28.08 12.44
C SER A 143 10.06 -27.66 11.11
N ASP A 144 9.32 -26.91 10.30
CA ASP A 144 9.74 -26.30 9.04
C ASP A 144 8.88 -25.07 8.69
N LEU A 145 9.23 -24.41 7.59
CA LEU A 145 8.49 -23.27 7.03
C LEU A 145 7.54 -23.68 5.89
N SER A 146 7.13 -24.95 5.83
CA SER A 146 6.16 -25.38 4.81
C SER A 146 4.79 -24.77 5.10
N THR A 147 4.02 -24.52 4.03
CA THR A 147 2.64 -24.02 4.15
C THR A 147 1.79 -24.86 5.09
N ASN A 148 1.95 -26.18 5.08
CA ASN A 148 1.19 -27.11 5.93
C ASN A 148 1.54 -26.91 7.42
N THR A 149 2.83 -26.81 7.76
CA THR A 149 3.25 -26.60 9.16
C THR A 149 2.78 -25.24 9.69
N ILE A 150 2.93 -24.18 8.90
CA ILE A 150 2.51 -22.84 9.31
C ILE A 150 0.98 -22.77 9.42
N ALA A 151 0.23 -23.35 8.47
CA ALA A 151 -1.22 -23.38 8.52
C ALA A 151 -1.75 -24.14 9.74
N ASN A 152 -1.20 -25.32 10.07
CA ASN A 152 -1.58 -26.07 11.28
C ASN A 152 -1.23 -25.32 12.57
N ALA A 153 -0.14 -24.53 12.57
CA ALA A 153 0.21 -23.70 13.72
C ALA A 153 -0.77 -22.54 13.93
N ILE A 154 -1.38 -22.02 12.86
CA ILE A 154 -2.37 -20.93 12.88
C ILE A 154 -3.78 -21.46 13.18
N TRP A 155 -4.21 -22.49 12.47
CA TRP A 155 -5.54 -23.07 12.54
C TRP A 155 -5.49 -24.48 13.13
N SER A 156 -5.25 -24.57 14.44
CA SER A 156 -5.39 -25.85 15.17
C SER A 156 -6.82 -26.40 15.10
N THR A 157 -7.79 -25.50 14.91
CA THR A 157 -9.20 -25.80 14.63
C THR A 157 -9.58 -25.11 13.34
N ALA A 158 -10.09 -25.87 12.36
CA ALA A 158 -10.49 -25.30 11.07
C ALA A 158 -11.58 -24.23 11.24
N PRO A 159 -11.43 -23.03 10.66
CA PRO A 159 -12.43 -21.98 10.75
C PRO A 159 -13.69 -22.35 9.95
N SER A 160 -14.85 -21.84 10.39
CA SER A 160 -16.13 -22.04 9.70
C SER A 160 -16.32 -21.12 8.49
N SER A 161 -15.50 -20.07 8.38
CA SER A 161 -15.56 -19.06 7.32
C SER A 161 -14.14 -18.70 6.87
N PRO A 162 -13.97 -18.13 5.67
CA PRO A 162 -12.64 -17.81 5.17
C PRO A 162 -11.90 -16.83 6.07
N GLN A 163 -10.63 -17.11 6.34
CA GLN A 163 -9.74 -16.28 7.14
C GLN A 163 -8.36 -16.23 6.51
N ALA A 164 -7.70 -15.07 6.61
CA ALA A 164 -6.35 -14.86 6.14
C ALA A 164 -5.41 -14.36 7.25
N TYR A 165 -4.18 -14.84 7.20
CA TYR A 165 -3.06 -14.35 8.01
C TYR A 165 -1.90 -14.03 7.08
N VAL A 166 -1.15 -12.98 7.41
CA VAL A 166 0.12 -12.69 6.76
C VAL A 166 1.22 -13.16 7.68
N VAL A 167 2.18 -13.92 7.17
CA VAL A 167 3.32 -14.40 7.94
C VAL A 167 4.60 -13.87 7.31
N ILE A 168 5.32 -12.99 8.00
CA ILE A 168 6.63 -12.52 7.56
C ILE A 168 7.67 -13.57 7.99
N LEU A 169 8.38 -14.14 7.01
CA LEU A 169 9.29 -15.26 7.21
C LEU A 169 10.66 -14.85 7.72
N LYS A 170 11.02 -13.59 7.53
CA LYS A 170 12.29 -13.02 7.95
C LYS A 170 12.03 -11.55 8.28
N ASN A 171 11.93 -11.26 9.56
CA ASN A 171 11.73 -9.92 10.06
C ASN A 171 12.86 -9.57 11.04
N VAL A 172 13.36 -8.33 10.99
CA VAL A 172 14.44 -7.82 11.85
C VAL A 172 13.91 -6.94 13.00
N ASN A 173 12.68 -6.43 12.93
CA ASN A 173 12.12 -5.34 13.75
C ASN A 173 10.74 -5.60 14.41
N TYR A 174 10.06 -6.73 14.11
CA TYR A 174 8.70 -7.11 14.55
C TYR A 174 7.57 -6.11 14.22
N ASP A 175 7.71 -5.33 13.15
CA ASP A 175 6.67 -4.40 12.72
C ASP A 175 5.80 -4.93 11.58
N SER A 176 4.63 -4.32 11.36
CA SER A 176 3.68 -4.70 10.32
C SER A 176 4.09 -4.31 8.91
N VAL A 177 5.32 -3.84 8.74
CA VAL A 177 5.80 -3.24 7.51
C VAL A 177 6.63 -4.29 6.79
N LEU A 178 6.27 -4.55 5.52
CA LEU A 178 7.08 -5.39 4.65
C LEU A 178 8.12 -4.50 3.97
N GLU A 179 9.39 -4.70 4.28
CA GLU A 179 10.49 -3.93 3.71
C GLU A 179 11.16 -4.62 2.51
N PHE A 180 11.96 -3.85 1.77
CA PHE A 180 12.78 -4.38 0.69
C PHE A 180 13.74 -5.47 1.23
N SER A 181 13.76 -6.64 0.58
CA SER A 181 14.50 -7.86 0.98
C SER A 181 13.80 -8.77 1.99
N GLU A 182 12.62 -8.39 2.49
CA GLU A 182 11.76 -9.28 3.26
C GLU A 182 10.77 -10.04 2.38
N LYS A 183 10.29 -11.17 2.89
CA LYS A 183 9.28 -12.00 2.24
C LYS A 183 8.18 -12.34 3.23
N ALA A 184 6.95 -12.24 2.76
CA ALA A 184 5.78 -12.67 3.50
C ALA A 184 5.02 -13.75 2.75
N ILE A 185 4.28 -14.56 3.49
CA ILE A 185 3.32 -15.51 2.93
C ILE A 185 1.94 -15.08 3.40
N VAL A 186 1.05 -14.86 2.46
CA VAL A 186 -0.38 -14.69 2.71
C VAL A 186 -0.98 -16.08 2.77
N LEU A 187 -1.36 -16.52 3.96
CA LEU A 187 -2.05 -17.77 4.20
C LEU A 187 -3.54 -17.51 4.26
N ILE A 188 -4.32 -18.29 3.51
CA ILE A 188 -5.76 -18.18 3.42
C ILE A 188 -6.34 -19.56 3.68
N ASN A 189 -7.18 -19.68 4.70
CA ASN A 189 -8.02 -20.85 4.92
C ASN A 189 -9.43 -20.50 4.45
N LEU A 190 -9.99 -21.29 3.54
CA LEU A 190 -11.32 -21.05 2.94
C LEU A 190 -12.46 -21.49 3.87
N GLY A 191 -12.14 -22.15 4.98
CA GLY A 191 -13.09 -22.83 5.84
C GLY A 191 -13.66 -24.09 5.19
N THR A 192 -14.26 -24.94 6.01
CA THR A 192 -14.77 -26.25 5.56
C THR A 192 -15.92 -26.16 4.56
N ALA A 193 -16.70 -25.07 4.61
CA ALA A 193 -17.85 -24.86 3.73
C ALA A 193 -17.47 -24.38 2.32
N ASN A 194 -16.27 -23.83 2.12
CA ASN A 194 -15.83 -23.28 0.84
C ASN A 194 -14.59 -24.03 0.29
N ALA A 195 -14.45 -25.31 0.66
CA ALA A 195 -13.39 -26.15 0.14
C ALA A 195 -13.48 -26.25 -1.39
N LEU A 196 -12.36 -26.03 -2.08
CA LEU A 196 -12.30 -26.01 -3.53
C LEU A 196 -12.13 -27.44 -4.09
N PRO A 197 -13.06 -27.93 -4.94
CA PRO A 197 -12.88 -29.18 -5.66
C PRO A 197 -11.86 -29.03 -6.80
N PRO A 198 -11.47 -30.14 -7.48
CA PRO A 198 -10.73 -30.07 -8.74
C PRO A 198 -11.41 -29.12 -9.74
N TYR A 199 -10.63 -28.34 -10.47
CA TYR A 199 -11.10 -27.26 -11.36
C TYR A 199 -11.83 -26.09 -10.67
N GLY A 200 -11.88 -26.07 -9.34
CA GLY A 200 -12.39 -24.93 -8.59
C GLY A 200 -11.58 -23.67 -8.89
N LYS A 201 -12.26 -22.52 -8.99
CA LYS A 201 -11.62 -21.22 -9.22
C LYS A 201 -11.48 -20.46 -7.91
N LEU A 202 -10.31 -19.87 -7.74
CA LEU A 202 -9.94 -19.00 -6.64
C LEU A 202 -9.48 -17.66 -7.22
N SER A 203 -10.01 -16.56 -6.71
CA SER A 203 -9.42 -15.24 -6.89
C SER A 203 -9.09 -14.66 -5.52
N VAL A 204 -7.87 -14.20 -5.34
CA VAL A 204 -7.40 -13.54 -4.12
C VAL A 204 -7.04 -12.11 -4.49
N GLU A 205 -7.49 -11.15 -3.71
CA GLU A 205 -7.17 -9.74 -3.90
C GLU A 205 -6.59 -9.17 -2.61
N ILE A 206 -5.41 -8.57 -2.71
CA ILE A 206 -4.72 -7.92 -1.60
C ILE A 206 -4.67 -6.42 -1.92
N ARG A 207 -5.35 -5.62 -1.11
CA ARG A 207 -5.43 -4.17 -1.28
C ARG A 207 -4.59 -3.49 -0.19
N PRO A 208 -3.33 -3.09 -0.49
CA PRO A 208 -2.52 -2.29 0.42
C PRO A 208 -3.04 -0.85 0.52
N PRO A 209 -2.57 -0.05 1.51
CA PRO A 209 -3.04 1.32 1.71
C PRO A 209 -2.56 2.32 0.64
N GLU A 210 -1.44 2.03 -0.03
CA GLU A 210 -0.91 2.81 -1.15
C GLU A 210 -0.51 1.85 -2.27
N GLY A 211 -0.76 2.23 -3.51
CA GLY A 211 -0.41 1.46 -4.70
C GLY A 211 -1.50 0.51 -5.18
N ALA A 212 -1.28 -0.04 -6.37
CA ALA A 212 -2.27 -0.89 -7.02
C ALA A 212 -2.48 -2.22 -6.24
N PRO A 213 -3.73 -2.71 -6.17
CA PRO A 213 -4.03 -3.97 -5.52
C PRO A 213 -3.39 -5.14 -6.28
N LEU A 214 -2.96 -6.15 -5.52
CA LEU A 214 -2.45 -7.40 -6.08
C LEU A 214 -3.60 -8.40 -6.22
N THR A 215 -3.91 -8.78 -7.46
CA THR A 215 -4.91 -9.80 -7.76
C THR A 215 -4.25 -11.08 -8.27
N LEU A 216 -4.66 -12.21 -7.71
CA LEU A 216 -4.21 -13.54 -8.07
C LEU A 216 -5.40 -14.42 -8.39
N GLU A 217 -5.52 -14.86 -9.64
CA GLU A 217 -6.52 -15.84 -10.05
C GLU A 217 -5.88 -17.18 -10.34
N ARG A 218 -6.39 -18.25 -9.70
CA ARG A 218 -5.91 -19.62 -9.87
C ARG A 218 -7.05 -20.60 -10.02
N THR A 219 -6.81 -21.63 -10.81
CA THR A 219 -7.72 -22.76 -10.97
C THR A 219 -7.05 -24.00 -10.41
N MET A 220 -7.76 -24.74 -9.54
CA MET A 220 -7.23 -25.95 -8.95
C MET A 220 -6.99 -27.01 -10.03
N PRO A 221 -5.88 -27.77 -9.95
CA PRO A 221 -5.59 -28.80 -10.93
C PRO A 221 -6.60 -29.96 -10.86
N PRO A 222 -6.69 -30.77 -11.93
CA PRO A 222 -7.60 -31.92 -12.00
C PRO A 222 -7.28 -33.03 -11.00
N ASN A 223 -6.00 -33.20 -10.68
CA ASN A 223 -5.53 -34.20 -9.74
C ASN A 223 -5.01 -33.48 -8.49
N LEU A 224 -5.51 -33.90 -7.34
CA LEU A 224 -5.20 -33.32 -6.05
C LEU A 224 -4.50 -34.38 -5.18
N PRO A 225 -3.15 -34.47 -5.19
CA PRO A 225 -2.44 -35.34 -4.26
C PRO A 225 -2.52 -34.77 -2.84
N THR A 226 -2.40 -35.63 -1.83
CA THR A 226 -2.34 -35.17 -0.44
C THR A 226 -1.11 -34.31 -0.19
N GLY A 227 -1.29 -33.14 0.44
CA GLY A 227 -0.21 -32.21 0.78
C GLY A 227 -0.19 -30.96 -0.09
N ALA A 228 0.99 -30.35 -0.23
CA ALA A 228 1.15 -29.10 -0.95
C ALA A 228 1.14 -29.32 -2.48
N VAL A 229 0.24 -28.61 -3.16
CA VAL A 229 0.06 -28.61 -4.61
C VAL A 229 0.36 -27.21 -5.13
N SER A 230 1.26 -27.10 -6.11
CA SER A 230 1.50 -25.82 -6.79
C SER A 230 0.33 -25.48 -7.70
N LEU A 231 -0.15 -24.24 -7.59
CA LEU A 231 -1.28 -23.71 -8.34
C LEU A 231 -0.86 -22.87 -9.54
N GLY A 232 0.45 -22.64 -9.72
CA GLY A 232 1.00 -21.72 -10.71
C GLY A 232 1.63 -20.52 -10.04
#